data_AF-A0A0R3XB93-F1
#
_entry.id   AF-A0A0R3XB93-F1
#
_cell.length_a   1.000
_cell.length_b   1.000
_cell.length_c   1.000
_cell.angle_alpha   90.00
_cell.angle_beta   90.00
_cell.angle_gamma   90.00
#
_symmetry.space_group_name_H-M   'P 1'
#
loop_
_entity.id
_entity.type
_entity.pdbx_description
1 polymer ?
#
loop_
_entity_poly.entity_id
_entity_poly.type
_entity_poly.pdbx_seq_one_letter_code
_entity_poly.pdbx_strand_id
1 'polypeptide(L)'
;LAEGDLLAPEEILEPRGEPLKGATEVTSTDRRRHRKKLMRIRAAKRKVRDAIAIKTKDQRIAMAKIVKMAHKPGSKVKIAR
;
A
#
# COMPACT_ATOMS: atom_id res chain seq x y z
N LEU A 1 -35.34 3.15 12.35
CA LEU A 1 -33.95 2.83 12.78
C LEU A 1 -33.07 3.97 12.33
N ALA A 2 -32.33 4.58 13.25
CA ALA A 2 -31.40 5.67 12.90
C ALA A 2 -30.22 5.07 12.12
N GLU A 3 -29.78 5.73 11.06
CA GLU A 3 -28.70 5.26 10.17
C GLU A 3 -27.37 4.98 10.90
N GLY A 4 -27.22 5.46 12.15
CA GLY A 4 -26.06 5.21 13.00
C GLY A 4 -25.95 3.80 13.60
N ASP A 5 -27.02 2.99 13.62
CA ASP A 5 -26.97 1.61 14.16
C ASP A 5 -26.34 0.60 13.19
N LEU A 6 -26.15 0.97 11.93
CA LEU A 6 -25.62 0.09 10.88
C LEU A 6 -24.11 0.25 10.64
N LEU A 7 -23.50 1.30 11.18
CA LEU A 7 -22.08 1.59 11.00
C LEU A 7 -21.29 1.18 12.25
N ALA A 8 -20.14 0.54 12.03
CA ALA A 8 -19.22 0.29 13.14
C ALA A 8 -18.67 1.63 13.67
N PRO A 9 -18.41 1.78 14.98
CA PRO A 9 -17.89 3.03 15.54
C PRO A 9 -16.60 3.55 14.86
N GLU A 10 -15.76 2.63 14.37
CA GLU A 10 -14.54 2.95 13.61
C GLU A 10 -14.82 3.56 12.22
N GLU A 11 -15.99 3.27 11.63
CA GLU A 11 -16.44 3.82 10.35
C GLU A 11 -17.09 5.19 10.53
N ILE A 12 -17.72 5.43 11.68
CA ILE A 12 -18.29 6.74 12.06
C ILE A 12 -17.17 7.73 12.37
N LEU A 13 -16.15 7.27 13.09
CA LEU A 13 -14.98 8.06 13.45
C LEU A 13 -13.73 7.19 13.34
N GLU A 14 -12.94 7.46 12.30
CA GLU A 14 -11.66 6.79 12.14
C GLU A 14 -10.81 6.98 13.41
N PRO A 15 -10.18 5.92 13.93
CA PRO A 15 -9.31 6.04 15.08
C PRO A 15 -8.17 7.00 14.73
N ARG A 16 -8.14 8.16 15.40
CA ARG A 16 -7.15 9.21 15.20
C ARG A 16 -5.78 8.76 15.72
N GLY A 17 -5.06 7.98 14.93
CA GLY A 17 -3.63 7.70 15.08
C GLY A 17 -3.17 7.36 16.50
N GLU A 18 -1.96 7.82 16.86
CA GLU A 18 -1.47 7.69 18.23
C GLU A 18 -2.19 8.68 19.16
N PRO A 19 -2.44 8.31 20.43
CA PRO A 19 -3.02 9.21 21.42
C PRO A 19 -2.23 10.52 21.45
N LEU A 20 -2.94 11.65 21.38
CA LEU A 20 -2.37 12.99 21.54
C LEU A 20 -1.87 13.15 22.98
N LYS A 21 -0.69 12.59 23.28
CA LYS A 21 0.01 12.85 24.54
C LYS A 21 0.50 14.29 24.51
N GLY A 22 0.27 15.03 25.61
CA GLY A 22 0.75 16.40 25.75
C GLY A 22 2.29 16.45 25.67
N ALA A 23 2.85 17.56 25.18
CA ALA A 23 4.32 17.72 25.06
C ALA A 23 5.06 17.56 26.40
N THR A 24 4.36 17.81 27.51
CA THR A 24 4.81 17.63 28.90
C THR A 24 4.77 16.18 29.40
N GLU A 25 3.99 15.32 28.75
CA GLU A 25 3.79 13.91 29.14
C GLU A 25 4.75 12.97 28.41
N VAL A 26 5.39 13.44 27.33
CA VAL A 26 6.26 12.61 26.50
C VAL A 26 7.72 12.81 26.88
N THR A 27 8.29 11.78 27.50
CA THR A 27 9.71 11.77 27.85
C THR A 27 10.61 11.71 26.59
N SER A 28 11.89 12.01 26.75
CA SER A 28 12.87 11.88 25.65
C SER A 28 13.00 10.43 25.15
N THR A 29 12.85 9.44 26.03
CA THR A 29 12.89 8.02 25.70
C THR A 29 11.67 7.59 24.91
N ASP A 30 10.49 8.11 25.23
CA ASP A 30 9.26 7.89 24.46
C ASP A 30 9.38 8.44 23.04
N ARG A 31 9.89 9.68 22.89
CA ARG A 31 10.17 10.27 21.56
C ARG A 31 11.12 9.41 20.72
N ARG A 32 12.18 8.89 21.34
CA ARG A 32 13.14 7.98 20.69
C ARG A 32 12.48 6.67 20.27
N ARG A 33 11.64 6.09 21.13
CA ARG A 33 10.91 4.84 20.84
C ARG A 33 9.92 5.03 19.71
N HIS A 34 9.15 6.12 19.73
CA HIS A 34 8.22 6.48 18.68
C HIS A 34 8.93 6.66 17.33
N ARG A 35 10.05 7.39 17.29
CA ARG A 35 10.87 7.54 16.07
C ARG A 35 11.32 6.18 15.51
N LYS A 36 11.80 5.26 16.37
CA LYS A 36 12.17 3.90 15.96
C LYS A 36 10.97 3.11 15.40
N LYS A 37 9.80 3.20 16.04
CA LYS A 37 8.55 2.59 15.56
C LYS A 37 8.19 3.10 14.16
N LEU A 38 8.18 4.42 13.95
CA LEU A 38 7.91 5.01 12.63
C LEU A 38 8.91 4.56 11.56
N MET A 39 10.19 4.47 11.88
CA MET A 39 11.20 3.96 10.95
C MET A 39 10.93 2.50 10.55
N ARG A 40 10.55 1.64 11.50
CA ARG A 40 10.16 0.25 11.19
C ARG A 40 8.95 0.18 10.26
N ILE A 41 7.92 0.97 10.53
CA ILE A 41 6.71 1.03 9.69
C ILE A 41 7.07 1.50 8.27
N ARG A 42 7.88 2.56 8.15
CA ARG A 42 8.36 3.06 6.85
C ARG A 42 9.16 2.01 6.09
N ALA A 43 10.04 1.28 6.77
CA ALA A 43 10.82 0.20 6.16
C ALA A 43 9.93 -0.93 5.64
N ALA A 44 8.93 -1.36 6.42
CA ALA A 44 7.95 -2.35 5.98
C ALA A 44 7.17 -1.89 4.74
N LYS A 45 6.68 -0.64 4.74
CA LYS A 45 5.97 -0.06 3.58
C LYS A 45 6.85 0.02 2.32
N ARG A 46 8.16 0.28 2.45
CA ARG A 46 9.09 0.25 1.31
C ARG A 46 9.19 -1.15 0.70
N LYS A 47 9.41 -2.19 1.53
CA LYS A 47 9.49 -3.58 1.04
C LYS A 47 8.25 -4.01 0.25
N VAL A 48 7.06 -3.63 0.72
CA VAL A 48 5.80 -3.93 0.02
C VAL A 48 5.74 -3.22 -1.33
N ARG A 49 6.12 -1.93 -1.39
CA ARG A 49 6.17 -1.18 -2.65
C ARG A 49 7.17 -1.77 -3.63
N ASP A 50 8.34 -2.17 -3.16
CA ASP A 50 9.39 -2.78 -3.99
C ASP A 50 8.90 -4.14 -4.56
N ALA A 51 8.23 -4.95 -3.74
CA ALA A 51 7.63 -6.21 -4.21
C ALA A 51 6.55 -5.99 -5.28
N ILE A 52 5.70 -4.97 -5.12
CA ILE A 52 4.70 -4.59 -6.13
C ILE A 52 5.39 -4.06 -7.40
N ALA A 53 6.46 -3.28 -7.27
CA ALA A 53 7.22 -2.74 -8.40
C ALA A 53 7.90 -3.85 -9.22
N ILE A 54 8.44 -4.88 -8.56
CA ILE A 54 9.01 -6.06 -9.22
C ILE A 54 7.92 -6.81 -10.00
N LYS A 55 6.79 -7.11 -9.36
CA LYS A 55 5.66 -7.81 -10.00
C LYS A 55 5.13 -7.07 -11.24
N THR A 56 5.02 -5.75 -11.15
CA THR A 56 4.56 -4.91 -12.27
C THR A 56 5.59 -4.81 -13.40
N LYS A 57 6.89 -4.79 -13.09
CA LYS A 57 7.96 -4.84 -14.09
C LYS A 57 7.93 -6.14 -14.89
N ASP A 58 7.78 -7.28 -14.23
CA ASP A 58 7.73 -8.59 -14.88
C ASP A 58 6.49 -8.74 -15.75
N GLN A 59 5.33 -8.27 -15.28
CA GLN A 59 4.11 -8.20 -16.09
C GLN A 59 4.30 -7.34 -17.34
N ARG A 60 4.95 -6.18 -17.22
CA ARG A 60 5.21 -5.29 -18.36
C ARG A 60 6.12 -5.95 -19.40
N ILE A 61 7.15 -6.68 -18.95
CA ILE A 61 8.06 -7.43 -19.83
C ILE A 61 7.32 -8.58 -20.52
N ALA A 62 6.48 -9.33 -19.79
CA ALA A 62 5.68 -10.41 -20.34
C ALA A 62 4.69 -9.89 -21.40
N MET A 63 3.98 -8.80 -21.10
CA MET A 63 3.07 -8.16 -22.05
C MET A 63 3.78 -7.68 -23.31
N ALA A 64 4.97 -7.08 -23.18
CA ALA A 64 5.76 -6.66 -24.35
C ALA A 64 6.15 -7.85 -25.24
N LYS A 65 6.45 -9.03 -24.66
CA LYS A 65 6.72 -10.26 -25.41
C LYS A 65 5.47 -10.76 -26.13
N ILE A 66 4.32 -10.78 -25.47
CA ILE A 66 3.05 -11.18 -26.06
C ILE A 66 2.68 -10.27 -27.24
N VAL A 67 2.83 -8.95 -27.07
CA VAL A 67 2.60 -7.97 -28.13
C VAL A 67 3.51 -8.21 -29.34
N LYS A 68 4.80 -8.47 -29.09
CA LYS A 68 5.74 -8.84 -30.18
C LYS A 68 5.35 -10.13 -30.89
N MET A 69 4.84 -11.14 -30.17
CA MET A 69 4.36 -12.38 -30.79
C MET A 69 3.09 -12.17 -31.61
N ALA A 70 2.17 -11.33 -31.13
CA ALA A 70 0.93 -11.01 -31.83
C ALA A 70 1.18 -10.33 -33.19
N HIS A 71 2.18 -9.44 -33.27
CA HIS A 71 2.54 -8.75 -34.52
C HIS A 71 3.30 -9.60 -35.54
N LYS A 72 3.68 -10.85 -35.22
CA LYS A 72 4.33 -11.72 -36.21
C LYS A 72 3.31 -12.16 -37.28
N PRO A 73 3.71 -12.21 -38.58
CA PRO A 73 2.83 -12.69 -39.63
C PRO A 73 2.44 -14.15 -39.39
N GLY A 74 1.14 -14.45 -39.50
CA GLY A 74 0.58 -15.79 -39.21
C GLY A 74 0.37 -16.11 -37.73
N SER A 75 0.54 -15.17 -36.81
CA SER A 75 0.27 -15.43 -35.38
C SER A 75 -1.23 -15.65 -35.11
N LYS A 76 -1.54 -16.60 -34.22
CA LYS A 76 -2.90 -16.89 -33.74
C LYS A 76 -3.31 -16.03 -32.53
N VAL A 77 -2.42 -15.16 -32.06
CA VAL A 77 -2.63 -14.35 -30.85
C VAL A 77 -3.30 -13.03 -31.25
N LYS A 78 -4.57 -12.87 -30.88
CA LYS A 78 -5.32 -11.64 -31.08
C LYS A 78 -5.33 -10.82 -29.79
N ILE A 79 -4.86 -9.58 -29.85
CA ILE A 79 -5.00 -8.64 -28.73
C ILE A 79 -6.38 -7.99 -28.89
N ALA A 80 -7.32 -8.36 -28.02
CA ALA A 80 -8.59 -7.66 -27.93
C ALA A 80 -8.35 -6.26 -27.32
N ARG A 81 -8.94 -5.24 -27.93
CA ARG A 81 -8.82 -3.85 -27.49
C ARG A 81 -9.81 -3.55 -26.38
#